data_AF-A0A7W6MB64-F1
#
_entry.id   AF-A0A7W6MB64-F1
#
_cell.length_a   1.000
_cell.length_b   1.000
_cell.length_c   1.000
_cell.angle_alpha   90.00
_cell.angle_beta   90.00
_cell.angle_gamma   90.00
#
_symmetry.space_group_name_H-M   'P 1'
#
loop_
_entity.id
_entity.type
_entity.pdbx_description
1 polymer ?
#
loop_
_entity_poly.entity_id
_entity_poly.type
_entity_poly.pdbx_seq_one_letter_code
_entity_poly.pdbx_strand_id
1 'polypeptide(L)'
;MPKDDAKSPDDITKELKDILAMAKKGPFFAVALGKEDPAFLVDKVKKPDVLAQKAKTEAKSSKLTYGNLEFEKGALTLYCQVNPPGNMMRSLKAYFKKYKVGAKFRFVLPDGTVEDDGADDGTGEIVKSFGRLIDGARQAANGDAARLKQIDGLQHLFDRAMESDPPDVDGAKKLIAAARKFAFTADDTGEGSEIKKTLVKSNTNWGKAVAAARSEVTKLESKVKTDCADLPGATRLDGAFKTLLSALDSLEKALAGPLTAGTATDDAKVHELARKKAMGAVDQVEKVLGSSPMFKSLDDNPFVKVQASRLLTGTLASIKKDLAA
;
A
#
# COMPACT_ATOMS: atom_id res chain seq x y z
N MET A 1 0.05 22.77 -40.80
CA MET A 1 0.71 22.39 -39.54
C MET A 1 0.51 23.54 -38.57
N PRO A 2 -0.29 23.40 -37.51
CA PRO A 2 -0.36 24.45 -36.49
C PRO A 2 0.98 24.48 -35.76
N LYS A 3 1.57 25.68 -35.64
CA LYS A 3 2.77 25.92 -34.85
C LYS A 3 2.37 25.71 -33.37
N ASP A 4 3.06 24.80 -32.69
CA ASP A 4 3.01 24.73 -31.23
C ASP A 4 3.71 26.00 -30.71
N ASP A 5 2.93 27.07 -30.54
CA ASP A 5 3.37 28.30 -29.89
C ASP A 5 3.56 28.01 -28.40
N ALA A 6 4.73 27.45 -28.05
CA ALA A 6 5.12 27.23 -26.67
C ALA A 6 5.15 28.59 -25.95
N LYS A 7 4.29 28.75 -24.92
CA LYS A 7 4.23 29.97 -24.10
C LYS A 7 5.60 30.27 -23.48
N SER A 8 5.98 31.55 -23.45
CA SER A 8 7.21 31.98 -22.77
C SER A 8 7.13 31.67 -21.27
N PRO A 9 8.26 31.35 -20.59
CA PRO A 9 8.29 31.20 -19.13
C PRO A 9 7.73 32.40 -18.37
N ASP A 10 7.88 33.61 -18.92
CA ASP A 10 7.34 34.84 -18.32
C ASP A 10 5.80 34.89 -18.39
N ASP A 11 5.22 34.40 -19.50
CA ASP A 11 3.76 34.32 -19.67
C ASP A 11 3.16 33.32 -18.68
N ILE A 12 3.81 32.17 -18.49
CA ILE A 12 3.36 31.15 -17.53
C ILE A 12 3.46 31.66 -16.09
N THR A 13 4.55 32.35 -15.76
CA THR A 13 4.72 32.96 -14.43
C THR A 13 3.61 33.98 -14.14
N LYS A 14 3.23 34.77 -15.14
CA LYS A 14 2.12 35.72 -15.04
C LYS A 14 0.78 35.01 -14.87
N GLU A 15 0.49 33.99 -15.68
CA GLU A 15 -0.73 33.18 -15.56
C GLU A 15 -0.88 32.56 -14.16
N LEU A 16 0.21 32.00 -13.61
CA LEU A 16 0.20 31.42 -12.26
C LEU A 16 -0.08 32.46 -11.17
N LYS A 17 0.48 33.67 -11.29
CA LYS A 17 0.17 34.78 -10.36
C LYS A 17 -1.27 35.23 -10.47
N ASP A 18 -1.81 35.31 -11.69
CA ASP A 18 -3.21 35.65 -11.93
C ASP A 18 -4.15 34.59 -11.37
N ILE A 19 -3.78 33.30 -11.47
CA ILE A 19 -4.49 32.19 -10.84
C ILE A 19 -4.53 32.37 -9.31
N LEU A 20 -3.41 32.67 -8.66
CA LEU A 20 -3.40 32.93 -7.21
C LEU A 20 -4.27 34.14 -6.82
N ALA A 21 -4.28 35.18 -7.64
CA ALA A 21 -5.16 36.34 -7.43
C ALA A 21 -6.65 35.97 -7.61
N MET A 22 -6.97 35.08 -8.56
CA MET A 22 -8.32 34.57 -8.77
C MET A 22 -8.77 33.64 -7.65
N ALA A 23 -7.87 32.80 -7.12
CA ALA A 23 -8.15 31.82 -6.07
C ALA A 23 -8.70 32.44 -4.78
N LYS A 24 -8.36 33.70 -4.49
CA LYS A 24 -8.94 34.49 -3.38
C LYS A 24 -10.45 34.73 -3.49
N LYS A 25 -11.04 34.48 -4.65
CA LYS A 25 -12.47 34.73 -4.93
C LYS A 25 -13.29 33.44 -5.00
N GLY A 26 -12.74 32.31 -4.52
CA GLY A 26 -13.43 31.01 -4.53
C GLY A 26 -13.77 30.46 -5.92
N PRO A 27 -12.87 30.45 -6.92
CA PRO A 27 -13.17 29.96 -8.25
C PRO A 27 -13.24 28.43 -8.32
N PHE A 28 -13.62 27.90 -9.48
CA PHE A 28 -13.49 26.48 -9.81
C PHE A 28 -12.12 26.20 -10.42
N PHE A 29 -11.62 24.97 -10.26
CA PHE A 29 -10.37 24.53 -10.85
C PHE A 29 -10.50 23.18 -11.56
N ALA A 30 -9.55 22.92 -12.47
CA ALA A 30 -9.22 21.59 -12.95
C ALA A 30 -7.70 21.44 -13.15
N VAL A 31 -7.16 20.27 -12.81
CA VAL A 31 -5.76 19.91 -13.01
C VAL A 31 -5.70 18.60 -13.78
N ALA A 32 -4.92 18.54 -14.85
CA ALA A 32 -4.61 17.29 -15.56
C ALA A 32 -3.10 17.09 -15.68
N LEU A 33 -2.63 15.85 -15.49
CA LEU A 33 -1.20 15.53 -15.55
C LEU A 33 -0.72 15.36 -16.99
N GLY A 34 0.01 16.33 -17.50
CA GLY A 34 0.66 16.25 -18.81
C GLY A 34 1.93 15.42 -18.79
N LYS A 35 2.50 15.21 -19.98
CA LYS A 35 3.78 14.50 -20.16
C LYS A 35 4.98 15.31 -19.64
N GLU A 36 4.92 16.63 -19.76
CA GLU A 36 5.97 17.55 -19.31
C GLU A 36 5.47 18.44 -18.18
N ASP A 37 4.48 19.29 -18.47
CA ASP A 37 3.87 20.19 -17.49
C ASP A 37 2.38 19.84 -17.28
N PRO A 38 1.85 19.98 -16.05
CA PRO A 38 0.42 19.84 -15.79
C PRO A 38 -0.38 20.99 -16.42
N ALA A 39 -1.58 20.69 -16.92
CA ALA A 39 -2.54 21.72 -17.30
C ALA A 39 -3.33 22.14 -16.05
N PHE A 40 -3.09 23.35 -15.55
CA PHE A 40 -3.78 23.90 -14.39
C PHE A 40 -4.69 25.07 -14.80
N LEU A 41 -6.00 24.84 -14.73
CA LEU A 41 -7.01 25.80 -15.19
C LEU A 41 -7.89 26.25 -14.03
N VAL A 42 -8.16 27.55 -13.98
CA VAL A 42 -8.99 28.19 -12.94
C VAL A 42 -9.94 29.20 -13.58
N ASP A 43 -11.21 29.16 -13.21
CA ASP A 43 -12.26 30.05 -13.73
C ASP A 43 -13.36 30.25 -12.69
N LYS A 44 -13.98 31.44 -12.63
CA LYS A 44 -15.04 31.75 -11.65
C LYS A 44 -16.44 31.34 -12.10
N VAL A 45 -16.62 31.24 -13.41
CA VAL A 45 -17.94 31.07 -14.04
C VAL A 45 -18.08 29.67 -14.60
N LYS A 46 -17.01 29.14 -15.20
CA LYS A 46 -17.04 27.80 -15.80
C LYS A 46 -17.05 26.74 -14.71
N LYS A 47 -18.03 25.84 -14.81
CA LYS A 47 -18.15 24.70 -13.91
C LYS A 47 -16.93 23.76 -13.99
N PRO A 48 -16.61 23.03 -12.91
CA PRO A 48 -15.47 22.12 -12.86
C PRO A 48 -15.41 21.11 -14.01
N ASP A 49 -16.55 20.55 -14.44
CA ASP A 49 -16.59 19.58 -15.55
C ASP A 49 -16.10 20.16 -16.89
N VAL A 50 -16.45 21.42 -17.16
CA VAL A 50 -16.03 22.12 -18.39
C VAL A 50 -14.53 22.39 -18.35
N LEU A 51 -14.02 22.77 -17.18
CA LEU A 51 -12.59 22.95 -16.95
C LEU A 51 -11.83 21.63 -17.06
N ALA A 52 -12.41 20.52 -16.56
CA ALA A 52 -11.81 19.20 -16.62
C ALA A 52 -11.65 18.71 -18.07
N GLN A 53 -12.65 18.91 -18.93
CA GLN A 53 -12.52 18.58 -20.36
C GLN A 53 -11.43 19.39 -21.03
N LYS A 54 -11.35 20.69 -20.75
CA LYS A 54 -10.30 21.54 -21.32
C LYS A 54 -8.90 21.14 -20.82
N ALA A 55 -8.74 20.89 -19.53
CA ALA A 55 -7.47 20.44 -18.94
C ALA A 55 -7.04 19.09 -19.53
N LYS A 56 -7.99 18.16 -19.72
CA LYS A 56 -7.76 16.86 -20.36
C LYS A 56 -7.22 17.01 -21.79
N THR A 57 -7.79 17.92 -22.58
CA THR A 57 -7.33 18.22 -23.94
C THR A 57 -5.95 18.86 -23.94
N GLU A 58 -5.69 19.83 -23.06
CA GLU A 58 -4.43 20.56 -22.97
C GLU A 58 -3.27 19.67 -22.50
N ALA A 59 -3.50 18.86 -21.46
CA ALA A 59 -2.53 17.91 -20.93
C ALA A 59 -2.42 16.60 -21.72
N LYS A 60 -3.36 16.35 -22.66
CA LYS A 60 -3.51 15.06 -23.38
C LYS A 60 -3.54 13.85 -22.44
N SER A 61 -4.24 13.96 -21.31
CA SER A 61 -4.18 12.97 -20.22
C SER A 61 -5.52 12.75 -19.52
N SER A 62 -5.83 11.49 -19.22
CA SER A 62 -7.01 11.09 -18.45
C SER A 62 -6.84 11.22 -16.94
N LYS A 63 -5.61 11.48 -16.46
CA LYS A 63 -5.30 11.63 -15.03
C LYS A 63 -5.57 13.06 -14.59
N LEU A 64 -6.76 13.31 -14.04
CA LEU A 64 -7.22 14.64 -13.69
C LEU A 64 -7.95 14.68 -12.35
N THR A 65 -8.02 15.86 -11.75
CA THR A 65 -8.93 16.20 -10.65
C THR A 65 -9.51 17.60 -10.89
N TYR A 66 -10.66 17.89 -10.28
CA TYR A 66 -11.34 19.17 -10.42
C TYR A 66 -12.25 19.42 -9.21
N GLY A 67 -12.66 20.67 -9.05
CA GLY A 67 -13.58 21.07 -7.99
C GLY A 67 -13.44 22.55 -7.64
N ASN A 68 -13.49 22.87 -6.35
CA ASN A 68 -13.48 24.24 -5.86
C ASN A 68 -12.11 24.63 -5.33
N LEU A 69 -11.72 25.88 -5.53
CA LEU A 69 -10.42 26.42 -5.16
C LEU A 69 -10.59 27.55 -4.15
N GLU A 70 -9.80 27.50 -3.08
CA GLU A 70 -9.73 28.57 -2.10
C GLU A 70 -8.27 28.94 -1.83
N PHE A 71 -7.99 30.23 -1.67
CA PHE A 71 -6.66 30.70 -1.26
C PHE A 71 -6.76 31.48 0.04
N GLU A 72 -6.34 30.85 1.13
CA GLU A 72 -6.37 31.43 2.47
C GLU A 72 -5.00 31.26 3.14
N LYS A 73 -4.52 32.28 3.86
CA LYS A 73 -3.28 32.22 4.67
C LYS A 73 -2.03 31.72 3.92
N GLY A 74 -1.94 31.99 2.62
CA GLY A 74 -0.81 31.57 1.78
C GLY A 74 -0.86 30.11 1.32
N ALA A 75 -1.98 29.42 1.54
CA ALA A 75 -2.24 28.06 1.08
C ALA A 75 -3.39 28.04 0.07
N LEU A 76 -3.15 27.32 -1.03
CA LEU A 76 -4.11 26.98 -2.05
C LEU A 76 -4.77 25.66 -1.67
N THR A 77 -6.04 25.72 -1.27
CA THR A 77 -6.86 24.56 -0.91
C THR A 77 -7.73 24.17 -2.09
N LEU A 78 -7.57 22.94 -2.57
CA LEU A 78 -8.30 22.34 -3.68
C LEU A 78 -9.29 21.33 -3.12
N TYR A 79 -10.57 21.65 -3.17
CA TYR A 79 -11.66 20.77 -2.79
C TYR A 79 -12.02 19.88 -3.97
N CYS A 80 -11.51 18.65 -3.95
CA CYS A 80 -11.57 17.71 -5.06
C CYS A 80 -12.93 17.01 -5.08
N GLN A 81 -13.61 17.02 -6.23
CA GLN A 81 -14.78 16.18 -6.48
C GLN A 81 -14.41 14.76 -6.91
N VAL A 82 -13.19 14.58 -7.43
CA VAL A 82 -12.63 13.29 -7.84
C VAL A 82 -11.26 13.15 -7.19
N ASN A 83 -10.94 11.96 -6.68
CA ASN A 83 -9.64 11.70 -6.07
C ASN A 83 -8.47 12.06 -7.01
N PRO A 84 -7.51 12.88 -6.54
CA PRO A 84 -6.34 13.21 -7.32
C PRO A 84 -5.47 11.96 -7.53
N PRO A 85 -4.88 11.78 -8.72
CA PRO A 85 -3.84 10.80 -8.95
C PRO A 85 -2.66 11.00 -7.97
N GLY A 86 -2.09 9.92 -7.43
CA GLY A 86 -1.17 9.99 -6.28
C GLY A 86 0.11 10.83 -6.46
N ASN A 87 0.53 11.15 -7.69
CA ASN A 87 1.68 12.02 -7.95
C ASN A 87 1.31 13.49 -8.27
N MET A 88 0.03 13.84 -8.20
CA MET A 88 -0.47 15.13 -8.70
C MET A 88 -0.02 16.31 -7.85
N MET A 89 -0.08 16.18 -6.52
CA MET A 89 0.37 17.24 -5.62
C MET A 89 1.85 17.57 -5.84
N ARG A 90 2.70 16.55 -6.03
CA ARG A 90 4.13 16.72 -6.32
C ARG A 90 4.35 17.41 -7.66
N SER A 91 3.60 17.01 -8.70
CA SER A 91 3.70 17.62 -10.04
C SER A 91 3.28 19.09 -10.03
N LEU A 92 2.21 19.44 -9.32
CA LEU A 92 1.73 20.82 -9.22
C LEU A 92 2.71 21.72 -8.45
N LYS A 93 3.29 21.21 -7.35
CA LYS A 93 4.37 21.90 -6.62
C LYS A 93 5.61 22.13 -7.49
N ALA A 94 6.05 21.10 -8.20
CA ALA A 94 7.20 21.20 -9.11
C ALA A 94 6.95 22.23 -10.21
N TYR A 95 5.73 22.27 -10.77
CA TYR A 95 5.31 23.24 -11.76
C TYR A 95 5.38 24.68 -11.21
N PHE A 96 4.76 24.96 -10.05
CA PHE A 96 4.82 26.28 -9.44
C PHE A 96 6.25 26.71 -9.07
N LYS A 97 7.07 25.78 -8.57
CA LYS A 97 8.49 26.02 -8.26
C LYS A 97 9.32 26.32 -9.52
N LYS A 98 9.10 25.61 -10.62
CA LYS A 98 9.77 25.82 -11.92
C LYS A 98 9.62 27.26 -12.41
N TYR A 99 8.45 27.86 -12.20
CA TYR A 99 8.15 29.25 -12.57
C TYR A 99 8.28 30.25 -11.41
N LYS A 100 8.98 29.87 -10.33
CA LYS A 100 9.28 30.74 -9.18
C LYS A 100 8.04 31.36 -8.52
N VAL A 101 6.91 30.63 -8.51
CA VAL A 101 5.68 31.03 -7.83
C VAL A 101 5.55 30.20 -6.55
N GLY A 102 5.69 30.85 -5.40
CA GLY A 102 5.52 30.21 -4.09
C GLY A 102 4.03 30.06 -3.73
N ALA A 103 3.58 28.83 -3.52
CA ALA A 103 2.26 28.53 -2.98
C ALA A 103 2.32 27.24 -2.15
N LYS A 104 1.66 27.22 -0.99
CA LYS A 104 1.40 25.95 -0.29
C LYS A 104 0.17 25.29 -0.88
N PHE A 105 0.14 23.97 -0.96
CA PHE A 105 -1.00 23.23 -1.53
C PHE A 105 -1.70 22.38 -0.48
N ARG A 106 -3.01 22.25 -0.59
CA ARG A 106 -3.82 21.33 0.20
C ARG A 106 -4.90 20.71 -0.68
N PHE A 107 -5.00 19.39 -0.69
CA PHE A 107 -6.11 18.68 -1.33
C PHE A 107 -7.08 18.23 -0.24
N VAL A 108 -8.36 18.52 -0.46
CA VAL A 108 -9.46 17.97 0.33
C VAL A 108 -10.17 16.96 -0.55
N LEU A 109 -10.10 15.69 -0.18
CA LEU A 109 -10.67 14.58 -0.95
C LEU A 109 -12.20 14.51 -0.79
N PRO A 110 -12.93 13.81 -1.68
CA PRO A 110 -14.38 13.63 -1.57
C PRO A 110 -14.82 12.93 -0.27
N ASP A 111 -13.94 12.14 0.36
CA ASP A 111 -14.19 11.48 1.64
C ASP A 111 -13.89 12.38 2.86
N GLY A 112 -13.47 13.64 2.62
CA GLY A 112 -13.12 14.61 3.66
C GLY A 112 -11.67 14.52 4.15
N THR A 113 -10.88 13.57 3.65
CA THR A 113 -9.45 13.48 3.97
C THR A 113 -8.70 14.70 3.45
N VAL A 114 -7.79 15.22 4.25
CA VAL A 114 -6.95 16.37 3.89
C VAL A 114 -5.52 15.90 3.65
N GLU A 115 -5.02 16.09 2.44
CA GLU A 115 -3.60 15.96 2.11
C GLU A 115 -3.01 17.38 2.02
N ASP A 116 -1.91 17.67 2.71
CA ASP A 116 -1.33 19.02 2.73
C ASP A 116 0.16 19.08 2.37
N ASP A 117 0.63 20.30 2.17
CA ASP A 117 2.03 20.64 1.90
C ASP A 117 2.90 20.66 3.16
N GLY A 118 2.63 19.74 4.10
CA GLY A 118 3.62 19.36 5.11
C GLY A 118 4.93 19.04 4.41
N ALA A 119 5.94 19.87 4.65
CA ALA A 119 7.23 19.89 3.95
C ALA A 119 7.76 18.48 3.68
N ASP A 120 7.62 18.05 2.42
CA ASP A 120 8.23 16.83 1.94
C ASP A 120 8.73 17.08 0.52
N ASP A 121 9.89 17.72 0.46
CA ASP A 121 10.82 17.64 -0.66
C ASP A 121 11.50 16.25 -0.75
N GLY A 122 11.00 15.25 -0.02
CA GLY A 122 11.58 13.92 0.11
C GLY A 122 12.79 13.89 1.03
N THR A 123 13.46 15.03 1.25
CA THR A 123 14.60 15.14 2.17
C THR A 123 14.17 14.98 3.63
N GLY A 124 12.98 15.46 4.01
CA GLY A 124 12.40 15.20 5.34
C GLY A 124 12.14 13.72 5.61
N GLU A 125 11.57 13.00 4.63
CA GLU A 125 11.38 11.54 4.73
C GLU A 125 12.71 10.79 4.73
N ILE A 126 13.69 11.21 3.92
CA ILE A 126 15.04 10.64 3.85
C ILE A 126 15.75 10.77 5.20
N VAL A 127 15.76 11.95 5.81
CA VAL A 127 16.36 12.20 7.14
C VAL A 127 15.67 11.36 8.22
N LYS A 128 14.33 11.32 8.23
CA LYS A 128 13.57 10.48 9.19
C LYS A 128 13.84 8.99 8.97
N SER A 129 13.95 8.54 7.73
CA SER A 129 14.19 7.13 7.38
C SER A 129 15.59 6.69 7.79
N PHE A 130 16.59 7.54 7.60
CA PHE A 130 17.96 7.28 7.98
C PHE A 130 18.14 7.32 9.50
N GLY A 131 17.57 8.33 10.19
CA GLY A 131 17.62 8.43 11.65
C GLY A 131 17.07 7.19 12.35
N ARG A 132 15.87 6.73 11.95
CA ARG A 132 15.29 5.47 12.49
C ARG A 132 16.20 4.26 12.28
N LEU A 133 16.89 4.21 11.15
CA LEU A 133 17.75 3.10 10.79
C LEU A 133 19.08 3.11 11.57
N ILE A 134 19.67 4.28 11.76
CA ILE A 134 20.88 4.47 12.57
C ILE A 134 20.58 4.21 14.05
N ASP A 135 19.45 4.67 14.57
CA ASP A 135 19.03 4.41 15.96
C ASP A 135 18.84 2.90 16.19
N GLY A 136 18.19 2.20 15.26
CA GLY A 136 18.07 0.75 15.29
C GLY A 136 19.43 0.05 15.24
N ALA A 137 20.34 0.50 14.38
CA ALA A 137 21.69 -0.05 14.27
C ALA A 137 22.52 0.16 15.56
N ARG A 138 22.40 1.33 16.21
CA ARG A 138 23.08 1.64 17.49
C ARG A 138 22.56 0.76 18.62
N GLN A 139 21.25 0.54 18.69
CA GLN A 139 20.65 -0.38 19.66
C GLN A 139 21.12 -1.82 19.42
N ALA A 140 21.17 -2.27 18.17
CA ALA A 140 21.63 -3.60 17.79
C ALA A 140 23.15 -3.82 17.98
N ALA A 141 23.94 -2.74 18.08
CA ALA A 141 25.37 -2.85 18.32
C ALA A 141 25.71 -3.30 19.77
N ASN A 142 24.75 -3.21 20.72
CA ASN A 142 24.88 -3.70 22.10
C ASN A 142 26.23 -3.36 22.80
N GLY A 143 26.77 -2.16 22.55
CA GLY A 143 28.04 -1.71 23.14
C GLY A 143 29.32 -2.14 22.40
N ASP A 144 29.21 -2.80 21.23
CA ASP A 144 30.37 -3.06 20.37
C ASP A 144 30.96 -1.73 19.83
N ALA A 145 32.11 -1.35 20.39
CA ALA A 145 32.79 -0.10 20.08
C ALA A 145 33.25 0.00 18.60
N ALA A 146 33.63 -1.12 17.98
CA ALA A 146 34.05 -1.12 16.58
C ALA A 146 32.86 -0.85 15.67
N ARG A 147 31.71 -1.44 16.00
CA ARG A 147 30.46 -1.29 15.26
C ARG A 147 29.83 0.09 15.44
N LEU A 148 29.83 0.62 16.66
CA LEU A 148 29.38 1.99 16.93
C LEU A 148 30.19 3.02 16.14
N LYS A 149 31.52 2.86 16.07
CA LYS A 149 32.39 3.73 15.27
C LYS A 149 32.06 3.71 13.77
N GLN A 150 31.64 2.56 13.24
CA GLN A 150 31.21 2.44 11.83
C GLN A 150 29.84 3.10 11.60
N ILE A 151 28.91 2.97 12.54
CA ILE A 151 27.59 3.63 12.49
C ILE A 151 27.75 5.16 12.55
N ASP A 152 28.61 5.66 13.43
CA ASP A 152 28.89 7.09 13.54
C ASP A 152 29.55 7.65 12.27
N GLY A 153 30.40 6.85 11.61
CA GLY A 153 30.95 7.19 10.29
C GLY A 153 29.87 7.33 9.21
N LEU A 154 28.86 6.45 9.19
CA LEU A 154 27.73 6.55 8.26
C LEU A 154 26.86 7.77 8.56
N GLN A 155 26.61 8.07 9.83
CA GLN A 155 25.87 9.27 10.24
C GLN A 155 26.57 10.54 9.76
N HIS A 156 27.88 10.66 10.00
CA HIS A 156 28.66 11.81 9.56
C HIS A 156 28.66 11.98 8.02
N LEU A 157 28.72 10.90 7.26
CA LEU A 157 28.64 10.97 5.80
C LEU A 157 27.27 11.42 5.32
N PHE A 158 26.21 11.01 6.02
CA PHE A 158 24.84 11.39 5.69
C PHE A 158 24.58 12.86 6.02
N ASP A 159 25.01 13.33 7.20
CA ASP A 159 24.88 14.74 7.58
C ASP A 159 25.59 15.65 6.57
N ARG A 160 26.82 15.27 6.15
CA ARG A 160 27.55 16.00 5.10
C ARG A 160 26.81 16.03 3.76
N ALA A 161 26.12 14.95 3.38
CA ALA A 161 25.32 14.91 2.16
C ALA A 161 24.06 15.79 2.25
N MET A 162 23.49 15.94 3.44
CA MET A 162 22.30 16.74 3.69
C MET A 162 22.60 18.23 3.90
N GLU A 163 23.79 18.56 4.38
CA GLU A 163 24.27 19.94 4.58
C GLU A 163 24.81 20.61 3.31
N SER A 164 24.95 19.88 2.19
CA SER A 164 25.37 20.48 0.91
C SER A 164 24.27 21.37 0.33
N ASP A 165 24.64 22.41 -0.44
CA ASP A 165 23.68 23.24 -1.17
C ASP A 165 23.92 23.14 -2.69
N PRO A 166 23.05 22.43 -3.45
CA PRO A 166 21.86 21.72 -2.96
C PRO A 166 22.19 20.40 -2.24
N PRO A 167 21.26 19.84 -1.42
CA PRO A 167 21.45 18.56 -0.76
C PRO A 167 21.71 17.40 -1.73
N ASP A 168 22.71 16.56 -1.44
CA ASP A 168 23.03 15.37 -2.23
C ASP A 168 22.09 14.21 -1.87
N VAL A 169 20.87 14.29 -2.39
CA VAL A 169 19.80 13.31 -2.20
C VAL A 169 20.20 11.90 -2.65
N ASP A 170 20.97 11.79 -3.72
CA ASP A 170 21.38 10.49 -4.25
C ASP A 170 22.52 9.88 -3.42
N GLY A 171 23.44 10.70 -2.93
CA GLY A 171 24.42 10.31 -1.90
C GLY A 171 23.73 9.82 -0.63
N ALA A 172 22.76 10.57 -0.11
CA ALA A 172 21.97 10.20 1.06
C ALA A 172 21.21 8.86 0.88
N LYS A 173 20.61 8.61 -0.29
CA LYS A 173 19.96 7.32 -0.60
C LYS A 173 20.93 6.15 -0.65
N LYS A 174 22.13 6.35 -1.21
CA LYS A 174 23.20 5.31 -1.23
C LYS A 174 23.67 5.00 0.19
N LEU A 175 23.78 6.01 1.05
CA LEU A 175 24.12 5.85 2.46
C LEU A 175 23.01 5.12 3.23
N ILE A 176 21.73 5.39 2.94
CA ILE A 176 20.61 4.58 3.47
C ILE A 176 20.74 3.12 3.04
N ALA A 177 21.05 2.84 1.78
CA ALA A 177 21.22 1.46 1.30
C ALA A 177 22.43 0.76 1.94
N ALA A 178 23.54 1.48 2.14
CA ALA A 178 24.72 0.97 2.83
C ALA A 178 24.44 0.71 4.31
N ALA A 179 23.77 1.65 4.98
CA ALA A 179 23.37 1.52 6.38
C ALA A 179 22.37 0.39 6.57
N ARG A 180 21.44 0.15 5.62
CA ARG A 180 20.59 -1.05 5.60
C ARG A 180 21.45 -2.31 5.60
N LYS A 181 22.35 -2.45 4.62
CA LYS A 181 23.23 -3.63 4.56
C LYS A 181 23.99 -3.81 5.88
N PHE A 182 24.52 -2.74 6.45
CA PHE A 182 25.27 -2.76 7.70
C PHE A 182 24.40 -3.08 8.94
N ALA A 183 23.19 -2.55 9.01
CA ALA A 183 22.22 -2.83 10.07
C ALA A 183 21.68 -4.27 9.99
N PHE A 184 21.58 -4.84 8.78
CA PHE A 184 21.03 -6.17 8.51
C PHE A 184 22.09 -7.29 8.41
N THR A 185 23.39 -6.99 8.47
CA THR A 185 24.45 -8.02 8.42
C THR A 185 24.86 -8.60 9.77
N ALA A 186 24.19 -8.29 10.87
CA ALA A 186 24.66 -8.72 12.20
C ALA A 186 23.67 -9.52 13.05
N ASP A 187 22.61 -10.08 12.45
CA ASP A 187 21.81 -11.10 13.14
C ASP A 187 21.10 -12.09 12.18
N ASP A 188 21.59 -12.27 10.95
CA ASP A 188 21.02 -13.25 10.01
C ASP A 188 21.52 -14.70 10.24
N THR A 189 21.96 -14.98 11.47
CA THR A 189 22.17 -16.35 12.00
C THR A 189 21.34 -16.61 13.26
N GLY A 190 20.48 -15.68 13.67
CA GLY A 190 19.64 -15.79 14.85
C GLY A 190 18.26 -16.38 14.56
N GLU A 191 17.71 -17.08 15.55
CA GLU A 191 16.37 -17.70 15.63
C GLU A 191 15.23 -16.86 15.01
N GLY A 192 15.33 -15.52 15.04
CA GLY A 192 14.36 -14.60 14.40
C GLY A 192 14.26 -14.71 12.87
N SER A 193 15.37 -14.98 12.16
CA SER A 193 15.38 -15.19 10.71
C SER A 193 14.66 -16.49 10.33
N GLU A 194 14.82 -17.54 11.15
CA GLU A 194 14.11 -18.81 10.95
C GLU A 194 12.61 -18.70 11.25
N ILE A 195 12.20 -18.00 12.32
CA ILE A 195 10.78 -17.75 12.59
C ILE A 195 10.11 -17.01 11.43
N LYS A 196 10.78 -15.99 10.86
CA LYS A 196 10.28 -15.26 9.68
C LYS A 196 10.11 -16.18 8.47
N LYS A 197 11.11 -17.01 8.15
CA LYS A 197 11.04 -17.98 7.05
C LYS A 197 9.88 -18.96 7.27
N THR A 198 9.72 -19.45 8.49
CA THR A 198 8.62 -20.35 8.88
C THR A 198 7.26 -19.70 8.68
N LEU A 199 7.06 -18.45 9.14
CA LEU A 199 5.80 -17.71 8.96
C LEU A 199 5.44 -17.54 7.47
N VAL A 200 6.41 -17.15 6.63
CA VAL A 200 6.20 -16.98 5.17
C VAL A 200 5.87 -18.30 4.48
N LYS A 201 6.59 -19.37 4.83
CA LYS A 201 6.34 -20.73 4.32
C LYS A 201 4.94 -21.21 4.73
N SER A 202 4.57 -21.04 6.00
CA SER A 202 3.24 -21.42 6.51
C SER A 202 2.11 -20.65 5.81
N ASN A 203 2.27 -19.34 5.57
CA ASN A 203 1.28 -18.55 4.82
C ASN A 203 1.08 -19.09 3.40
N THR A 204 2.19 -19.38 2.72
CA THR A 204 2.16 -19.93 1.37
C THR A 204 1.48 -21.29 1.31
N ASN A 205 1.79 -22.17 2.26
CA ASN A 205 1.20 -23.50 2.34
C ASN A 205 -0.30 -23.43 2.66
N TRP A 206 -0.71 -22.53 3.55
CA TRP A 206 -2.12 -22.31 3.86
C TRP A 206 -2.92 -21.83 2.64
N GLY A 207 -2.43 -20.81 1.93
CA GLY A 207 -3.09 -20.32 0.71
C GLY A 207 -3.25 -21.41 -0.35
N LYS A 208 -2.21 -22.25 -0.54
CA LYS A 208 -2.29 -23.42 -1.44
C LYS A 208 -3.35 -24.44 -0.99
N ALA A 209 -3.42 -24.74 0.32
CA ALA A 209 -4.40 -25.67 0.85
C ALA A 209 -5.84 -25.16 0.69
N VAL A 210 -6.08 -23.87 0.94
CA VAL A 210 -7.41 -23.26 0.72
C VAL A 210 -7.77 -23.27 -0.77
N ALA A 211 -6.85 -22.92 -1.66
CA ALA A 211 -7.10 -22.97 -3.10
C ALA A 211 -7.45 -24.40 -3.58
N ALA A 212 -6.73 -25.41 -3.07
CA ALA A 212 -7.05 -26.82 -3.34
C ALA A 212 -8.43 -27.22 -2.79
N ALA A 213 -8.76 -26.82 -1.56
CA ALA A 213 -10.06 -27.07 -0.97
C ALA A 213 -11.21 -26.42 -1.76
N ARG A 214 -11.03 -25.19 -2.29
CA ARG A 214 -12.01 -24.54 -3.18
C ARG A 214 -12.24 -25.34 -4.46
N SER A 215 -11.17 -25.86 -5.07
CA SER A 215 -11.26 -26.71 -6.26
C SER A 215 -12.05 -28.00 -5.98
N GLU A 216 -11.80 -28.65 -4.85
CA GLU A 216 -12.54 -29.83 -4.41
C GLU A 216 -14.03 -29.52 -4.16
N VAL A 217 -14.36 -28.38 -3.55
CA VAL A 217 -15.75 -27.92 -3.37
C VAL A 217 -16.45 -27.65 -4.70
N THR A 218 -15.76 -27.04 -5.67
CA THR A 218 -16.32 -26.76 -7.00
C THR A 218 -16.59 -28.05 -7.79
N LYS A 219 -15.72 -29.05 -7.63
CA LYS A 219 -15.93 -30.40 -8.17
C LYS A 219 -17.17 -31.06 -7.56
N LEU A 220 -17.33 -30.96 -6.24
CA LEU A 220 -18.53 -31.46 -5.56
C LEU A 220 -19.79 -30.75 -6.03
N GLU A 221 -19.77 -29.42 -6.10
CA GLU A 221 -20.88 -28.60 -6.61
C GLU A 221 -21.33 -29.06 -8.00
N SER A 222 -20.38 -29.23 -8.92
CA SER A 222 -20.66 -29.65 -10.29
C SER A 222 -21.35 -31.02 -10.32
N LYS A 223 -20.88 -31.97 -9.50
CA LYS A 223 -21.47 -33.32 -9.43
C LYS A 223 -22.87 -33.29 -8.81
N VAL A 224 -23.05 -32.58 -7.70
CA VAL A 224 -24.35 -32.44 -7.02
C VAL A 224 -25.38 -31.78 -7.93
N LYS A 225 -25.01 -30.71 -8.64
CA LYS A 225 -25.92 -30.05 -9.59
C LYS A 225 -26.35 -30.97 -10.73
N THR A 226 -25.43 -31.80 -11.21
CA THR A 226 -25.74 -32.77 -12.27
C THR A 226 -26.69 -33.85 -11.76
N ASP A 227 -26.41 -34.43 -10.60
CA ASP A 227 -27.16 -35.58 -10.07
C ASP A 227 -28.50 -35.18 -9.44
N CYS A 228 -28.67 -33.91 -9.08
CA CYS A 228 -29.87 -33.37 -8.44
C CYS A 228 -30.65 -32.38 -9.32
N ALA A 229 -30.36 -32.31 -10.62
CA ALA A 229 -30.96 -31.32 -11.54
C ALA A 229 -32.50 -31.35 -11.53
N ASP A 230 -33.08 -32.55 -11.42
CA ASP A 230 -34.53 -32.77 -11.49
C ASP A 230 -35.24 -32.69 -10.12
N LEU A 231 -34.49 -32.49 -9.03
CA LEU A 231 -35.07 -32.48 -7.69
C LEU A 231 -35.72 -31.11 -7.37
N PRO A 232 -36.93 -31.11 -6.75
CA PRO A 232 -37.53 -29.88 -6.25
C PRO A 232 -36.60 -29.17 -5.27
N GLY A 233 -36.22 -27.93 -5.59
CA GLY A 233 -35.33 -27.12 -4.77
C GLY A 233 -33.84 -27.18 -5.13
N ALA A 234 -33.46 -27.74 -6.29
CA ALA A 234 -32.09 -27.70 -6.81
C ALA A 234 -31.48 -26.28 -6.82
N THR A 235 -32.28 -25.24 -6.98
CA THR A 235 -31.87 -23.83 -6.92
C THR A 235 -31.33 -23.38 -5.56
N ARG A 236 -31.64 -24.11 -4.47
CA ARG A 236 -31.08 -23.82 -3.13
C ARG A 236 -29.63 -24.27 -2.98
N LEU A 237 -29.16 -25.17 -3.84
CA LEU A 237 -27.80 -25.70 -3.81
C LEU A 237 -26.76 -24.59 -4.08
N ASP A 238 -27.07 -23.66 -4.98
CA ASP A 238 -26.20 -22.51 -5.29
C ASP A 238 -25.89 -21.68 -4.04
N GLY A 239 -26.92 -21.40 -3.24
CA GLY A 239 -26.77 -20.64 -2.00
C GLY A 239 -25.91 -21.37 -0.96
N ALA A 240 -26.06 -22.69 -0.87
CA ALA A 240 -25.27 -23.52 0.06
C ALA A 240 -23.79 -23.56 -0.34
N PHE A 241 -23.48 -23.81 -1.63
CA PHE A 241 -22.10 -23.82 -2.11
C PHE A 241 -21.44 -22.44 -2.03
N LYS A 242 -22.18 -21.37 -2.33
CA LYS A 242 -21.69 -20.00 -2.14
C LYS A 242 -21.34 -19.70 -0.68
N THR A 243 -22.17 -20.16 0.26
CA THR A 243 -21.90 -20.02 1.70
C THR A 243 -20.64 -20.77 2.11
N LEU A 244 -20.46 -21.99 1.59
CA LEU A 244 -19.27 -22.80 1.84
C LEU A 244 -17.99 -22.17 1.29
N LEU A 245 -18.01 -21.67 0.05
CA LEU A 245 -16.88 -20.96 -0.54
C LEU A 245 -16.54 -19.68 0.25
N SER A 246 -17.55 -18.94 0.68
CA SER A 246 -17.36 -17.76 1.54
C SER A 246 -16.77 -18.11 2.91
N ALA A 247 -17.11 -19.30 3.45
CA ALA A 247 -16.48 -19.80 4.67
C ALA A 247 -14.99 -20.10 4.44
N LEU A 248 -14.61 -20.72 3.31
CA LEU A 248 -13.20 -20.93 2.94
C LEU A 248 -12.43 -19.61 2.82
N ASP A 249 -13.03 -18.58 2.20
CA ASP A 249 -12.43 -17.24 2.11
C ASP A 249 -12.20 -16.62 3.50
N SER A 250 -13.15 -16.84 4.41
CA SER A 250 -13.05 -16.35 5.79
C SER A 250 -11.93 -17.06 6.55
N LEU A 251 -11.78 -18.37 6.36
CA LEU A 251 -10.68 -19.15 6.95
C LEU A 251 -9.31 -18.73 6.37
N GLU A 252 -9.22 -18.45 5.06
CA GLU A 252 -7.99 -17.94 4.46
C GLU A 252 -7.55 -16.64 5.13
N LYS A 253 -8.46 -15.67 5.20
CA LYS A 253 -8.21 -14.35 5.79
C LYS A 253 -7.88 -14.43 7.28
N ALA A 254 -8.55 -15.32 8.01
CA ALA A 254 -8.33 -15.51 9.44
C ALA A 254 -6.88 -15.90 9.78
N LEU A 255 -6.20 -16.62 8.88
CA LEU A 255 -4.82 -17.06 9.09
C LEU A 255 -3.77 -16.23 8.33
N ALA A 256 -4.12 -15.70 7.16
CA ALA A 256 -3.18 -14.95 6.32
C ALA A 256 -2.65 -13.69 7.02
N GLY A 257 -3.51 -12.93 7.72
CA GLY A 257 -3.11 -11.76 8.50
C GLY A 257 -2.09 -12.12 9.60
N PRO A 258 -2.42 -13.04 10.52
CA PRO A 258 -1.49 -13.48 11.55
C PRO A 258 -0.17 -14.07 11.04
N LEU A 259 -0.19 -14.84 9.93
CA LEU A 259 1.03 -15.43 9.36
C LEU A 259 1.92 -14.44 8.60
N THR A 260 1.40 -13.26 8.24
CA THR A 260 2.16 -12.18 7.61
C THR A 260 2.47 -11.03 8.58
N ALA A 261 1.86 -11.05 9.76
CA ALA A 261 2.17 -10.10 10.81
C ALA A 261 3.67 -10.17 11.13
N GLY A 262 4.35 -9.03 11.11
CA GLY A 262 5.77 -8.99 11.48
C GLY A 262 6.75 -9.56 10.46
N THR A 263 6.34 -10.07 9.29
CA THR A 263 7.30 -10.53 8.27
C THR A 263 7.97 -9.39 7.50
N ALA A 264 7.43 -8.16 7.61
CA ALA A 264 7.97 -6.96 6.98
C ALA A 264 9.07 -6.26 7.79
N THR A 265 9.31 -6.71 9.02
CA THR A 265 10.44 -6.26 9.86
C THR A 265 11.48 -7.38 9.94
N ASP A 266 12.63 -7.07 10.53
CA ASP A 266 13.68 -8.02 10.90
C ASP A 266 13.88 -8.05 12.44
N ASP A 267 12.93 -7.48 13.19
CA ASP A 267 12.92 -7.51 14.66
C ASP A 267 12.47 -8.88 15.18
N ALA A 268 13.38 -9.60 15.84
CA ALA A 268 13.14 -10.92 16.41
C ALA A 268 11.99 -10.96 17.43
N LYS A 269 11.78 -9.89 18.22
CA LYS A 269 10.66 -9.81 19.17
C LYS A 269 9.33 -9.68 18.44
N VAL A 270 9.32 -8.97 17.31
CA VAL A 270 8.14 -8.86 16.45
C VAL A 270 7.83 -10.19 15.77
N HIS A 271 8.86 -10.94 15.34
CA HIS A 271 8.69 -12.29 14.81
C HIS A 271 8.11 -13.25 15.87
N GLU A 272 8.61 -13.18 17.10
CA GLU A 272 8.11 -14.02 18.18
C GLU A 272 6.66 -13.69 18.57
N LEU A 273 6.31 -12.40 18.60
CA LEU A 273 4.93 -11.98 18.82
C LEU A 273 4.01 -12.42 17.68
N ALA A 274 4.49 -12.35 16.43
CA ALA A 274 3.77 -12.83 15.27
C ALA A 274 3.55 -14.35 15.32
N ARG A 275 4.58 -15.12 15.69
CA ARG A 275 4.49 -16.58 15.89
C ARG A 275 3.39 -16.93 16.90
N LYS A 276 3.36 -16.27 18.06
CA LYS A 276 2.32 -16.48 19.08
C LYS A 276 0.91 -16.15 18.57
N LYS A 277 0.75 -15.04 17.84
CA LYS A 277 -0.53 -14.68 17.22
C LYS A 277 -0.96 -15.69 16.16
N ALA A 278 -0.02 -16.14 15.33
CA ALA A 278 -0.26 -17.16 14.31
C ALA A 278 -0.70 -18.48 14.95
N MET A 279 -0.04 -18.94 16.03
CA MET A 279 -0.47 -20.12 16.78
C MET A 279 -1.90 -20.00 17.31
N GLY A 280 -2.25 -18.86 17.94
CA GLY A 280 -3.62 -18.64 18.42
C GLY A 280 -4.66 -18.64 17.29
N ALA A 281 -4.30 -18.11 16.12
CA ALA A 281 -5.17 -18.15 14.94
C ALA A 281 -5.30 -19.57 14.37
N VAL A 282 -4.23 -20.37 14.36
CA VAL A 282 -4.26 -21.79 13.98
C VAL A 282 -5.24 -22.54 14.88
N ASP A 283 -5.15 -22.38 16.20
CA ASP A 283 -6.06 -23.03 17.16
C ASP A 283 -7.53 -22.63 16.93
N GLN A 284 -7.78 -21.35 16.62
CA GLN A 284 -9.12 -20.86 16.32
C GLN A 284 -9.66 -21.48 15.02
N VAL A 285 -8.85 -21.55 13.97
CA VAL A 285 -9.24 -22.16 12.69
C VAL A 285 -9.47 -23.66 12.86
N GLU A 286 -8.60 -24.38 13.59
CA GLU A 286 -8.79 -25.79 13.93
C GLU A 286 -10.12 -26.02 14.66
N LYS A 287 -10.45 -25.16 15.63
CA LYS A 287 -11.72 -25.22 16.35
C LYS A 287 -12.92 -25.00 15.43
N VAL A 288 -12.86 -24.04 14.51
CA VAL A 288 -13.95 -23.79 13.55
C VAL A 288 -14.14 -24.98 12.61
N LEU A 289 -13.05 -25.54 12.07
CA LEU A 289 -13.12 -26.73 11.21
C LEU A 289 -13.64 -27.95 11.96
N GLY A 290 -13.22 -28.18 13.21
CA GLY A 290 -13.64 -29.33 14.01
C GLY A 290 -15.06 -29.24 14.56
N SER A 291 -15.56 -28.02 14.81
CA SER A 291 -16.92 -27.81 15.35
C SER A 291 -17.99 -27.71 14.27
N SER A 292 -17.62 -27.41 13.03
CA SER A 292 -18.57 -27.24 11.92
C SER A 292 -18.89 -28.59 11.27
N PRO A 293 -20.15 -29.07 11.37
CA PRO A 293 -20.57 -30.31 10.72
C PRO A 293 -20.41 -30.25 9.19
N MET A 294 -20.51 -29.05 8.62
CA MET A 294 -20.40 -28.80 7.19
C MET A 294 -19.08 -29.32 6.62
N PHE A 295 -17.93 -29.03 7.24
CA PHE A 295 -16.63 -29.46 6.71
C PHE A 295 -16.45 -30.97 6.81
N LYS A 296 -16.94 -31.59 7.88
CA LYS A 296 -16.91 -33.06 8.03
C LYS A 296 -17.71 -33.76 6.93
N SER A 297 -18.90 -33.22 6.62
CA SER A 297 -19.77 -33.77 5.57
C SER A 297 -19.25 -33.58 4.15
N LEU A 298 -18.25 -32.71 3.92
CA LEU A 298 -17.68 -32.53 2.58
C LEU A 298 -16.93 -33.77 2.12
N ASP A 299 -16.04 -34.29 2.94
CA ASP A 299 -15.19 -35.42 2.52
C ASP A 299 -15.98 -36.74 2.51
N ASP A 300 -16.99 -36.86 3.37
CA ASP A 300 -17.87 -38.03 3.51
C ASP A 300 -19.21 -37.84 2.75
N ASN A 301 -19.17 -37.26 1.56
CA ASN A 301 -20.36 -37.06 0.72
C ASN A 301 -20.63 -38.26 -0.21
N PRO A 302 -21.88 -38.50 -0.62
CA PRO A 302 -22.23 -39.64 -1.49
C PRO A 302 -22.03 -39.40 -2.99
N PHE A 303 -21.68 -38.18 -3.41
CA PHE A 303 -21.68 -37.77 -4.82
C PHE A 303 -20.33 -37.99 -5.51
N VAL A 304 -19.27 -37.47 -4.90
CA VAL A 304 -17.91 -37.56 -5.44
C VAL A 304 -16.88 -37.49 -4.33
N LYS A 305 -15.87 -38.35 -4.41
CA LYS A 305 -14.76 -38.33 -3.47
C LYS A 305 -14.01 -36.99 -3.56
N VAL A 306 -13.97 -36.28 -2.43
CA VAL A 306 -13.22 -35.03 -2.24
C VAL A 306 -12.39 -35.12 -0.96
N GLN A 307 -11.46 -34.18 -0.79
CA GLN A 307 -10.54 -34.14 0.36
C GLN A 307 -10.38 -32.73 0.95
N ALA A 308 -11.38 -31.87 0.77
CA ALA A 308 -11.30 -30.47 1.19
C ALA A 308 -11.00 -30.32 2.70
N SER A 309 -11.72 -31.07 3.56
CA SER A 309 -11.51 -30.96 5.01
C SER A 309 -10.16 -31.54 5.43
N ARG A 310 -9.78 -32.71 4.90
CA ARG A 310 -8.49 -33.36 5.19
C ARG A 310 -7.29 -32.51 4.77
N LEU A 311 -7.37 -31.82 3.63
CA LEU A 311 -6.30 -30.92 3.16
C LEU A 311 -6.09 -29.75 4.13
N LEU A 312 -7.18 -29.14 4.59
CA LEU A 312 -7.13 -28.01 5.53
C LEU A 312 -6.58 -28.44 6.89
N THR A 313 -7.12 -29.51 7.48
CA THR A 313 -6.69 -29.98 8.80
C THR A 313 -5.26 -30.52 8.78
N GLY A 314 -4.85 -31.24 7.73
CA GLY A 314 -3.48 -31.70 7.56
C GLY A 314 -2.48 -30.54 7.44
N THR A 315 -2.86 -29.47 6.72
CA THR A 315 -2.01 -28.27 6.59
C THR A 315 -1.90 -27.51 7.91
N LEU A 316 -2.99 -27.37 8.67
CA LEU A 316 -2.95 -26.73 9.99
C LEU A 316 -2.06 -27.47 10.97
N ALA A 317 -2.15 -28.81 11.01
CA ALA A 317 -1.28 -29.63 11.85
C ALA A 317 0.21 -29.44 11.48
N SER A 318 0.52 -29.34 10.19
CA SER A 318 1.87 -29.05 9.69
C SER A 318 2.34 -27.65 10.11
N ILE A 319 1.50 -26.61 9.92
CA ILE A 319 1.82 -25.24 10.32
C ILE A 319 2.03 -25.14 11.84
N LYS A 320 1.18 -25.80 12.63
CA LYS A 320 1.27 -25.82 14.09
C LYS A 320 2.58 -26.42 14.56
N LYS A 321 2.99 -27.52 13.94
CA LYS A 321 4.29 -28.17 14.20
C LYS A 321 5.45 -27.24 13.81
N ASP A 322 5.39 -26.64 12.63
CA ASP A 322 6.43 -25.73 12.14
C ASP A 322 6.59 -24.49 13.05
N LEU A 323 5.48 -23.94 13.59
CA LEU A 323 5.51 -22.79 14.49
C LEU A 323 5.91 -23.12 15.94
N ALA A 324 5.83 -24.39 16.35
CA ALA A 324 6.22 -24.85 17.68
C ALA A 324 7.70 -25.23 17.78
N ALA A 325 8.36 -25.42 16.64
CA ALA A 325 9.82 -25.59 16.53
C ALA A 325 10.54 -24.26 16.81
#